data_AF-A0A7K3LEL7-F1
#
_entry.id   AF-A0A7K3LEL7-F1
#
_cell.length_a   1.000
_cell.length_b   1.000
_cell.length_c   1.000
_cell.angle_alpha   90.00
_cell.angle_beta   90.00
_cell.angle_gamma   90.00
#
_symmetry.space_group_name_H-M   'P 1'
#
loop_
_entity.id
_entity.type
_entity.pdbx_description
1 polymer ?
#
loop_
_entity_poly.entity_id
_entity_poly.type
_entity_poly.pdbx_seq_one_letter_code
_entity_poly.pdbx_strand_id
1 'polypeptide(L)'
;STDIYTGEYDGWANIPRDPTNLLAVINALIGIQTVHPYYPLYSADQMASAINIGSIGDANFYMIPQNLPILQFMFNGGTAGQFFGDFFSPWARLFINWGYGNAGDPDVNGLYQIPAGEFINGSAYQQAFGVAGGPWAMTPTGELYDGSGVMGLFLKMDPLQMLAGAQNALIQSLIGPWADVAAAANGGVLSASDITTITGITDFLQVITGYDLVNSIDKFILDGWSNLADSLDLADVLGPDAVLSGVGIPGDGLLALVGLGFDIFNFFGA
;
A
#
# COMPACT_ATOMS: atom_id res chain seq x y z
N SER A 1 10.31 23.59 -6.45
CA SER A 1 9.10 22.81 -6.12
C SER A 1 8.30 22.58 -7.39
N THR A 2 8.13 21.32 -7.77
CA THR A 2 7.30 20.86 -8.89
C THR A 2 6.33 19.82 -8.36
N ASP A 3 5.03 19.98 -8.61
CA ASP A 3 4.02 19.00 -8.18
C ASP A 3 3.70 18.06 -9.34
N ILE A 4 3.75 16.76 -9.08
CA ILE A 4 3.50 15.69 -10.05
C ILE A 4 2.29 14.90 -9.60
N TYR A 5 1.25 14.87 -10.43
CA TYR A 5 0.02 14.11 -10.19
C TYR A 5 0.01 12.85 -11.04
N THR A 6 -0.33 11.72 -10.44
CA THR A 6 -0.41 10.42 -11.13
C THR A 6 -1.69 9.71 -10.70
N GLY A 7 -2.40 9.09 -11.64
CA GLY A 7 -3.51 8.20 -11.34
C GLY A 7 -2.97 6.88 -10.81
N GLU A 8 -3.56 6.37 -9.73
CA GLU A 8 -3.14 5.09 -9.15
C GLU A 8 -3.20 3.98 -10.22
N TYR A 9 -2.12 3.20 -10.33
CA TYR A 9 -1.95 2.12 -11.29
C TYR A 9 -1.92 2.53 -12.77
N ASP A 10 -1.69 3.81 -13.08
CA ASP A 10 -1.33 4.23 -14.43
C ASP A 10 0.03 3.64 -14.83
N GLY A 11 0.01 2.57 -15.64
CA GLY A 11 1.22 1.87 -16.06
C GLY A 11 2.16 2.64 -16.98
N TRP A 12 1.75 3.78 -17.56
CA TRP A 12 2.66 4.66 -18.30
C TRP A 12 3.41 5.61 -17.39
N ALA A 13 2.72 6.14 -16.37
CA ALA A 13 3.31 7.04 -15.41
C ALA A 13 4.14 6.30 -14.36
N ASN A 14 3.71 5.10 -13.98
CA ASN A 14 4.32 4.31 -12.92
C ASN A 14 4.12 2.80 -13.18
N ILE A 15 5.17 2.13 -13.66
CA ILE A 15 5.16 0.70 -13.95
C ILE A 15 5.71 -0.10 -12.76
N PRO A 16 5.23 -1.33 -12.48
CA PRO A 16 5.77 -2.16 -11.40
C PRO A 16 7.28 -2.33 -11.50
N ARG A 17 7.97 -2.24 -10.37
CA ARG A 17 9.42 -2.41 -10.29
C ARG A 17 9.84 -3.87 -10.39
N ASP A 18 8.97 -4.80 -9.96
CA ASP A 18 9.15 -6.23 -10.12
C ASP A 18 8.32 -6.73 -11.32
N PRO A 19 8.94 -6.96 -12.48
CA PRO A 19 8.25 -7.46 -13.66
C PRO A 19 7.83 -8.94 -13.53
N THR A 20 8.31 -9.65 -12.50
CA THR A 20 7.91 -11.05 -12.25
C THR A 20 6.57 -11.14 -11.51
N ASN A 21 6.14 -10.05 -10.87
CA ASN A 21 4.79 -9.95 -10.31
C ASN A 21 3.77 -9.70 -11.44
N LEU A 22 3.32 -10.80 -12.05
CA LEU A 22 2.42 -10.76 -13.20
C LEU A 22 1.08 -10.06 -12.90
N LEU A 23 0.58 -10.14 -11.65
CA LEU A 23 -0.64 -9.44 -11.25
C LEU A 23 -0.45 -7.92 -11.33
N ALA A 24 0.68 -7.43 -10.81
CA ALA A 24 1.02 -6.01 -10.88
C ALA A 24 1.19 -5.54 -12.33
N VAL A 25 1.89 -6.33 -13.15
CA VAL A 25 2.10 -6.02 -14.58
C VAL A 25 0.78 -5.97 -15.33
N ILE A 26 -0.09 -6.98 -15.18
CA ILE A 26 -1.39 -7.01 -15.86
C ILE A 26 -2.26 -5.84 -15.39
N ASN A 27 -2.29 -5.55 -14.09
CA ASN A 27 -3.04 -4.41 -13.56
C ASN A 27 -2.55 -3.09 -14.15
N ALA A 28 -1.24 -2.87 -14.25
CA ALA A 28 -0.65 -1.69 -14.87
C ALA A 28 -0.99 -1.57 -16.37
N LEU A 29 -0.95 -2.69 -17.11
CA LEU A 29 -1.32 -2.71 -18.53
C LEU A 29 -2.80 -2.37 -18.76
N ILE A 30 -3.68 -2.80 -17.86
CA ILE A 30 -5.09 -2.39 -17.90
C ILE A 30 -5.21 -0.91 -17.50
N GLY A 31 -4.43 -0.45 -16.53
CA GLY A 31 -4.37 0.96 -16.11
C GLY A 31 -3.94 1.92 -17.21
N ILE A 32 -3.05 1.50 -18.12
CA ILE A 32 -2.72 2.25 -19.34
C ILE A 32 -3.97 2.60 -20.15
N GLN A 33 -4.95 1.70 -20.21
CA GLN A 33 -6.16 1.89 -21.01
C GLN A 33 -7.30 2.52 -20.20
N THR A 34 -7.30 2.35 -18.87
CA THR A 34 -8.44 2.66 -18.00
C THR A 34 -8.19 3.81 -17.03
N VAL A 35 -6.95 4.28 -16.90
CA VAL A 35 -6.56 5.40 -16.02
C VAL A 35 -5.89 6.50 -16.84
N HIS A 36 -4.80 6.18 -17.55
CA HIS A 36 -3.97 7.15 -18.28
C HIS A 36 -4.73 8.09 -19.24
N PRO A 37 -5.67 7.64 -20.10
CA PRO A 37 -6.29 8.53 -21.08
C PRO A 37 -7.24 9.57 -20.45
N TYR A 38 -7.57 9.41 -19.16
CA TYR A 38 -8.66 10.16 -18.53
C TYR A 38 -8.20 11.35 -17.67
N TYR A 39 -6.90 11.64 -17.55
CA TYR A 39 -6.43 12.85 -16.87
C TYR A 39 -7.14 14.14 -17.32
N PRO A 40 -7.41 14.38 -18.63
CA PRO A 40 -8.11 15.59 -19.07
C PRO A 40 -9.58 15.65 -18.64
N LEU A 41 -10.14 14.53 -18.15
CA LEU A 41 -11.56 14.38 -17.81
C LEU A 41 -11.78 14.28 -16.29
N TYR A 42 -10.73 14.37 -15.48
CA TYR A 42 -10.89 14.36 -14.03
C TYR A 42 -11.65 15.60 -13.54
N SER A 43 -12.64 15.36 -12.69
CA SER A 43 -13.43 16.41 -12.05
C SER A 43 -12.59 17.12 -10.98
N ALA A 44 -13.06 18.29 -10.54
CA ALA A 44 -12.43 19.01 -9.43
C ALA A 44 -12.40 18.16 -8.15
N ASP A 45 -13.44 17.37 -7.89
CA ASP A 45 -13.50 16.50 -6.71
C ASP A 45 -12.48 15.36 -6.79
N GLN A 46 -12.28 14.78 -7.99
CA GLN A 46 -11.25 13.76 -8.21
C GLN A 46 -9.85 14.34 -8.03
N MET A 47 -9.59 15.53 -8.55
CA MET A 47 -8.32 16.22 -8.33
C MET A 47 -8.11 16.59 -6.85
N ALA A 48 -9.17 16.97 -6.13
CA ALA A 48 -9.11 17.28 -4.71
C ALA A 48 -8.90 16.04 -3.82
N SER A 49 -9.22 14.84 -4.31
CA SER A 49 -8.91 13.57 -3.63
C SER A 49 -7.46 13.12 -3.76
N ALA A 50 -6.61 13.88 -4.48
CA ALA A 50 -5.21 13.53 -4.63
C ALA A 50 -4.49 13.56 -3.27
N ILE A 51 -3.70 12.52 -3.01
CA ILE A 51 -2.98 12.33 -1.75
C ILE A 51 -1.51 12.61 -1.98
N ASN A 52 -0.89 13.40 -1.11
CA ASN A 52 0.55 13.60 -1.13
C ASN A 52 1.23 12.33 -0.62
N ILE A 53 2.09 11.74 -1.44
CA ILE A 53 2.78 10.49 -1.14
C ILE A 53 4.24 10.72 -0.75
N GLY A 54 4.72 11.96 -0.79
CA GLY A 54 6.05 12.38 -0.39
C GLY A 54 6.77 13.18 -1.48
N SER A 55 8.07 13.39 -1.30
CA SER A 55 8.88 14.21 -2.20
C SER A 55 10.25 13.59 -2.47
N ILE A 56 10.76 13.75 -3.69
CA ILE A 56 12.14 13.41 -4.07
C ILE A 56 12.80 14.67 -4.61
N GLY A 57 13.80 15.18 -3.89
CA GLY A 57 14.42 16.47 -4.18
C GLY A 57 13.39 17.61 -4.13
N ASP A 58 13.30 18.41 -5.19
CA ASP A 58 12.35 19.52 -5.31
C ASP A 58 10.97 19.11 -5.88
N ALA A 59 10.72 17.81 -6.09
CA ALA A 59 9.46 17.31 -6.66
C ALA A 59 8.56 16.71 -5.57
N ASN A 60 7.30 17.15 -5.49
CA ASN A 60 6.26 16.55 -4.66
C ASN A 60 5.39 15.64 -5.52
N PHE A 61 5.08 14.46 -5.00
CA PHE A 61 4.29 13.46 -5.71
C PHE A 61 2.92 13.34 -5.08
N TYR A 62 1.90 13.37 -5.93
CA TYR A 62 0.50 13.24 -5.56
C TYR A 62 -0.13 12.10 -6.34
N MET A 63 -0.85 11.23 -5.63
CA MET A 63 -1.57 10.12 -6.24
C MET A 63 -3.06 10.36 -6.20
N ILE A 64 -3.71 10.23 -7.35
CA ILE A 64 -5.16 10.30 -7.51
C ILE A 64 -5.71 8.89 -7.33
N PRO A 65 -6.50 8.61 -6.28
CA PRO A 65 -7.00 7.28 -5.98
C PRO A 65 -7.78 6.67 -7.15
N GLN A 66 -7.56 5.37 -7.44
CA GLN A 66 -8.32 4.63 -8.44
C GLN A 66 -8.74 3.28 -7.89
N ASN A 67 -9.89 2.77 -8.31
CA ASN A 67 -10.21 1.35 -8.17
C ASN A 67 -9.21 0.50 -8.97
N LEU A 68 -8.88 -0.71 -8.48
CA LEU A 68 -7.96 -1.60 -9.18
C LEU A 68 -8.39 -1.84 -10.64
N PRO A 69 -7.57 -1.45 -11.64
CA PRO A 69 -7.88 -1.69 -13.05
C PRO A 69 -8.25 -3.14 -13.35
N ILE A 70 -7.55 -4.12 -12.76
CA ILE A 70 -7.82 -5.54 -12.97
C ILE A 70 -9.19 -5.99 -12.45
N LEU A 71 -9.78 -5.26 -11.50
CA LEU A 71 -11.10 -5.58 -10.94
C LEU A 71 -12.23 -4.79 -11.61
N GLN A 72 -11.95 -3.94 -12.60
CA GLN A 72 -12.99 -3.16 -13.26
C GLN A 72 -14.11 -4.00 -13.89
N PHE A 73 -13.78 -5.19 -14.38
CA PHE A 73 -14.81 -6.11 -14.89
C PHE A 73 -15.80 -6.54 -13.81
N MET A 74 -15.37 -6.66 -12.55
CA MET A 74 -16.26 -6.98 -11.43
C MET A 74 -17.15 -5.78 -11.11
N PHE A 75 -16.57 -4.58 -11.00
CA PHE A 75 -17.32 -3.37 -10.70
C PHE A 75 -18.40 -3.04 -11.75
N ASN A 76 -18.18 -3.45 -13.00
CA ASN A 76 -19.18 -3.33 -14.06
C ASN A 76 -20.33 -4.37 -13.98
N GLY A 77 -20.26 -5.32 -13.04
CA GLY A 77 -21.25 -6.37 -12.82
C GLY A 77 -22.47 -5.97 -11.97
N GLY A 78 -22.65 -4.68 -11.68
CA GLY A 78 -23.72 -4.18 -10.80
C GLY A 78 -23.48 -4.53 -9.33
N THR A 79 -24.55 -4.60 -8.53
CA THR A 79 -24.44 -4.74 -7.05
C THR A 79 -23.66 -5.98 -6.59
N ALA A 80 -23.87 -7.13 -7.24
CA ALA A 80 -23.12 -8.34 -6.90
C ALA A 80 -21.64 -8.22 -7.31
N GLY A 81 -21.39 -7.60 -8.46
CA GLY A 81 -20.03 -7.32 -8.92
C GLY A 81 -19.27 -6.36 -8.01
N GLN A 82 -19.95 -5.32 -7.53
CA GLN A 82 -19.46 -4.39 -6.52
C GLN A 82 -19.02 -5.14 -5.26
N PHE A 83 -19.93 -5.92 -4.67
CA PHE A 83 -19.65 -6.73 -3.48
C PHE A 83 -18.38 -7.60 -3.62
N PHE A 84 -18.25 -8.33 -4.73
CA PHE A 84 -17.07 -9.16 -4.96
C PHE A 84 -15.82 -8.33 -5.23
N GLY A 85 -15.95 -7.22 -5.95
CA GLY A 85 -14.86 -6.26 -6.16
C GLY A 85 -14.30 -5.76 -4.83
N ASP A 86 -15.17 -5.36 -3.90
CA ASP A 86 -14.77 -4.86 -2.56
C ASP A 86 -14.19 -5.97 -1.70
N PHE A 87 -14.73 -7.18 -1.80
CA PHE A 87 -14.22 -8.34 -1.07
C PHE A 87 -12.80 -8.73 -1.54
N PHE A 88 -12.54 -8.74 -2.85
CA PHE A 88 -11.25 -9.17 -3.41
C PHE A 88 -10.22 -8.06 -3.51
N SER A 89 -10.64 -6.78 -3.58
CA SER A 89 -9.74 -5.66 -3.78
C SER A 89 -8.61 -5.56 -2.76
N PRO A 90 -8.82 -5.74 -1.45
CA PRO A 90 -7.75 -5.61 -0.47
C PRO A 90 -6.59 -6.58 -0.70
N TRP A 91 -6.89 -7.85 -0.92
CA TRP A 91 -5.86 -8.86 -1.24
C TRP A 91 -5.18 -8.61 -2.58
N ALA A 92 -5.96 -8.30 -3.62
CA ALA A 92 -5.41 -8.02 -4.94
C ALA A 92 -4.47 -6.80 -4.88
N ARG A 93 -4.85 -5.75 -4.13
CA ARG A 93 -4.04 -4.54 -3.94
C ARG A 93 -2.74 -4.87 -3.24
N LEU A 94 -2.78 -5.59 -2.12
CA LEU A 94 -1.58 -5.98 -1.38
C LEU A 94 -0.57 -6.67 -2.30
N PHE A 95 -0.99 -7.73 -2.99
CA PHE A 95 -0.10 -8.47 -3.89
C PHE A 95 0.38 -7.63 -5.08
N ILE A 96 -0.45 -6.73 -5.62
CA ILE A 96 -0.05 -5.83 -6.71
C ILE A 96 0.99 -4.82 -6.20
N ASN A 97 0.76 -4.23 -5.03
CA ASN A 97 1.63 -3.22 -4.42
C ASN A 97 3.00 -3.79 -4.05
N TRP A 98 3.07 -5.08 -3.68
CA TRP A 98 4.34 -5.80 -3.55
C TRP A 98 5.18 -5.74 -4.84
N GLY A 99 4.54 -5.75 -6.02
CA GLY A 99 5.22 -5.58 -7.31
C GLY A 99 5.77 -4.17 -7.56
N TYR A 100 5.30 -3.17 -6.80
CA TYR A 100 5.84 -1.80 -6.80
C TYR A 100 6.87 -1.56 -5.70
N GLY A 101 7.10 -2.54 -4.81
CA GLY A 101 8.08 -2.48 -3.72
C GLY A 101 7.51 -1.89 -2.46
N ASN A 102 6.19 -2.00 -2.31
CA ASN A 102 5.47 -1.54 -1.16
C ASN A 102 5.06 -2.75 -0.33
N ALA A 103 5.58 -2.89 0.89
CA ALA A 103 5.30 -4.03 1.75
C ALA A 103 3.82 -4.15 2.16
N GLY A 104 3.10 -3.03 2.20
CA GLY A 104 1.92 -2.89 3.04
C GLY A 104 2.22 -2.11 4.31
N ASP A 105 1.16 -1.88 5.08
CA ASP A 105 0.87 -0.93 6.18
C ASP A 105 1.98 -0.31 7.06
N PRO A 106 2.00 1.04 7.27
CA PRO A 106 2.63 1.62 8.47
C PRO A 106 1.67 2.34 9.44
N ASP A 107 0.44 1.84 9.66
CA ASP A 107 -0.66 2.32 10.53
C ASP A 107 -1.80 3.09 9.82
N VAL A 108 -2.39 2.53 8.75
CA VAL A 108 -3.62 3.08 8.14
C VAL A 108 -4.87 2.76 8.96
N ASN A 109 -5.48 3.81 9.50
CA ASN A 109 -6.86 3.82 9.97
C ASN A 109 -7.69 4.79 9.13
N GLY A 110 -8.72 4.28 8.44
CA GLY A 110 -9.75 5.10 7.81
C GLY A 110 -10.14 4.68 6.41
N LEU A 111 -11.33 5.12 5.98
CA LEU A 111 -11.84 4.98 4.62
C LEU A 111 -11.60 6.29 3.86
N TYR A 112 -10.94 6.20 2.70
CA TYR A 112 -10.89 7.27 1.72
C TYR A 112 -11.95 7.10 0.67
N GLN A 113 -12.59 8.21 0.34
CA GLN A 113 -13.54 8.27 -0.76
C GLN A 113 -12.79 8.23 -2.09
N ILE A 114 -13.31 7.46 -3.04
CA ILE A 114 -12.91 7.53 -4.44
C ILE A 114 -14.07 8.21 -5.17
N PRO A 115 -13.94 9.51 -5.52
CA PRO A 115 -15.01 10.21 -6.19
C PRO A 115 -15.32 9.53 -7.53
N ALA A 116 -16.55 9.02 -7.64
CA ALA A 116 -17.04 8.42 -8.88
C ALA A 116 -16.98 9.46 -10.02
N GLY A 117 -16.77 8.96 -11.23
CA GLY A 117 -16.83 9.76 -12.45
C GLY A 117 -17.30 8.93 -13.62
N GLU A 118 -17.45 9.56 -14.78
CA GLU A 118 -17.87 8.87 -16.00
C GLU A 118 -16.97 7.67 -16.35
N PHE A 119 -15.69 7.76 -15.99
CA PHE A 119 -14.66 6.74 -16.27
C PHE A 119 -14.05 6.11 -15.01
N ILE A 120 -14.43 6.59 -13.82
CA ILE A 120 -14.04 5.99 -12.54
C ILE A 120 -15.29 5.35 -11.95
N ASN A 121 -15.42 4.04 -12.16
CA ASN A 121 -16.47 3.21 -11.58
C ASN A 121 -15.87 2.19 -10.60
N GLY A 122 -16.66 1.74 -9.62
CA GLY A 122 -16.26 0.78 -8.60
C GLY A 122 -16.57 1.27 -7.19
N SER A 123 -15.80 0.80 -6.22
CA SER A 123 -16.03 1.14 -4.82
C SER A 123 -15.92 2.65 -4.59
N ALA A 124 -16.93 3.19 -3.90
CA ALA A 124 -16.97 4.60 -3.52
C ALA A 124 -16.02 4.88 -2.35
N TYR A 125 -15.66 3.84 -1.59
CA TYR A 125 -14.79 3.92 -0.43
C TYR A 125 -13.75 2.82 -0.47
N GLN A 126 -12.48 3.21 -0.34
CA GLN A 126 -11.41 2.26 -0.07
C GLN A 126 -10.64 2.70 1.14
N GLN A 127 -10.18 1.75 1.95
CA GLN A 127 -9.27 2.14 3.02
C GLN A 127 -7.98 2.74 2.46
N ALA A 128 -7.38 3.54 3.33
CA ALA A 128 -6.67 4.77 3.07
C ALA A 128 -5.41 4.71 2.17
N PHE A 129 -5.56 4.20 0.95
CA PHE A 129 -4.53 3.96 -0.06
C PHE A 129 -3.68 2.69 0.20
N GLY A 130 -3.98 1.61 -0.54
CA GLY A 130 -3.06 0.51 -0.88
C GLY A 130 -2.51 -0.39 0.22
N VAL A 131 -3.14 -0.44 1.40
CA VAL A 131 -2.67 -1.17 2.60
C VAL A 131 -1.38 -0.61 3.20
N ALA A 132 -0.43 -0.12 2.41
CA ALA A 132 0.36 1.10 2.68
C ALA A 132 0.52 1.79 1.35
N GLY A 133 0.24 3.08 1.28
CA GLY A 133 0.29 3.93 0.09
C GLY A 133 0.60 3.26 -1.26
N GLY A 134 -0.38 2.60 -1.86
CA GLY A 134 -0.46 2.40 -3.31
C GLY A 134 0.78 1.84 -4.06
N PRO A 135 0.85 2.07 -5.38
CA PRO A 135 1.84 1.45 -6.25
C PRO A 135 3.19 2.18 -6.23
N TRP A 136 3.81 2.40 -5.07
CA TRP A 136 5.17 2.96 -5.02
C TRP A 136 6.00 2.31 -3.93
N ALA A 137 7.31 2.23 -4.13
CA ALA A 137 8.15 1.63 -3.10
C ALA A 137 8.27 2.53 -1.88
N MET A 138 8.30 1.88 -0.72
CA MET A 138 8.39 2.53 0.57
C MET A 138 9.55 1.98 1.38
N THR A 139 10.12 2.84 2.23
CA THR A 139 10.96 2.41 3.36
C THR A 139 10.09 1.72 4.43
N PRO A 140 10.71 1.00 5.39
CA PRO A 140 10.02 0.54 6.60
C PRO A 140 9.38 1.68 7.42
N THR A 141 9.76 2.94 7.22
CA THR A 141 9.13 4.09 7.87
C THR A 141 7.93 4.65 7.09
N GLY A 142 7.57 4.05 5.95
CA GLY A 142 6.46 4.51 5.09
C GLY A 142 6.83 5.67 4.15
N GLU A 143 8.12 6.00 4.03
CA GLU A 143 8.59 7.10 3.19
C GLU A 143 8.85 6.63 1.75
N LEU A 144 8.68 7.52 0.77
CA LEU A 144 9.00 7.20 -0.63
C LEU A 144 10.46 6.79 -0.79
N TYR A 145 10.67 5.67 -1.46
CA TYR A 145 11.99 5.11 -1.70
C TYR A 145 12.25 4.87 -3.19
N ASP A 146 13.38 5.35 -3.72
CA ASP A 146 13.75 5.17 -5.13
C ASP A 146 14.63 3.92 -5.37
N GLY A 147 15.09 3.25 -4.31
CA GLY A 147 16.02 2.14 -4.47
C GLY A 147 15.36 0.84 -4.95
N SER A 148 16.18 0.00 -5.57
CA SER A 148 15.82 -1.36 -6.02
C SER A 148 16.60 -2.41 -5.23
N GLY A 149 16.09 -3.65 -5.22
CA GLY A 149 16.77 -4.81 -4.64
C GLY A 149 18.07 -5.17 -5.38
N VAL A 150 18.78 -6.19 -4.88
CA VAL A 150 20.00 -6.70 -5.54
C VAL A 150 19.62 -7.18 -6.96
N MET A 151 20.23 -6.56 -7.98
CA MET A 151 19.96 -6.83 -9.41
C MET A 151 18.57 -6.43 -9.94
N GLY A 152 17.77 -5.66 -9.20
CA GLY A 152 16.40 -5.31 -9.61
C GLY A 152 15.43 -6.49 -9.61
N LEU A 153 15.81 -7.61 -8.98
CA LEU A 153 14.97 -8.78 -8.72
C LEU A 153 14.74 -8.87 -7.21
N PHE A 154 13.49 -9.15 -6.82
CA PHE A 154 13.03 -9.21 -5.43
C PHE A 154 13.15 -7.85 -4.72
N LEU A 155 12.02 -7.15 -4.64
CA LEU A 155 11.95 -5.87 -3.97
C LEU A 155 12.12 -6.06 -2.47
N LYS A 156 12.90 -5.16 -1.90
CA LYS A 156 13.20 -5.08 -0.48
C LYS A 156 11.97 -4.55 0.24
N MET A 157 11.35 -5.38 1.06
CA MET A 157 10.10 -5.07 1.76
C MET A 157 10.18 -5.58 3.20
N ASP A 158 9.56 -4.84 4.11
CA ASP A 158 9.52 -5.17 5.53
C ASP A 158 8.58 -6.36 5.79
N PRO A 159 9.09 -7.50 6.29
CA PRO A 159 8.26 -8.68 6.57
C PRO A 159 7.15 -8.44 7.60
N LEU A 160 7.37 -7.56 8.59
CA LEU A 160 6.35 -7.24 9.59
C LEU A 160 5.24 -6.40 8.97
N GLN A 161 5.59 -5.47 8.09
CA GLN A 161 4.60 -4.69 7.33
C GLN A 161 3.88 -5.51 6.27
N MET A 162 4.54 -6.51 5.67
CA MET A 162 3.87 -7.49 4.81
C MET A 162 2.84 -8.31 5.59
N LEU A 163 3.17 -8.72 6.82
CA LEU A 163 2.24 -9.45 7.69
C LEU A 163 1.08 -8.56 8.16
N ALA A 164 1.38 -7.34 8.62
CA ALA A 164 0.38 -6.34 8.98
C ALA A 164 -0.55 -6.06 7.79
N GLY A 165 0.02 -5.93 6.59
CA GLY A 165 -0.73 -5.75 5.37
C GLY A 165 -1.64 -6.92 5.03
N ALA A 166 -1.20 -8.17 5.26
CA ALA A 166 -2.06 -9.34 5.08
C ALA A 166 -3.21 -9.39 6.10
N GLN A 167 -2.95 -9.03 7.35
CA GLN A 167 -3.98 -8.90 8.39
C GLN A 167 -4.98 -7.81 8.02
N ASN A 168 -4.51 -6.63 7.59
CA ASN A 168 -5.37 -5.54 7.16
C ASN A 168 -6.18 -5.93 5.92
N ALA A 169 -5.57 -6.56 4.92
CA ALA A 169 -6.29 -7.06 3.74
C ALA A 169 -7.44 -8.00 4.11
N LEU A 170 -7.22 -8.93 5.05
CA LEU A 170 -8.28 -9.80 5.58
C LEU A 170 -9.41 -8.98 6.21
N ILE A 171 -9.09 -8.03 7.08
CA ILE A 171 -10.09 -7.17 7.75
C ILE A 171 -10.89 -6.40 6.70
N GLN A 172 -10.21 -5.77 5.75
CA GLN A 172 -10.87 -4.95 4.73
C GLN A 172 -11.73 -5.76 3.77
N SER A 173 -11.34 -7.01 3.45
CA SER A 173 -12.19 -7.88 2.65
C SER A 173 -13.55 -8.13 3.31
N LEU A 174 -13.62 -8.06 4.65
CA LEU A 174 -14.87 -8.21 5.40
C LEU A 174 -15.62 -6.88 5.56
N ILE A 175 -14.89 -5.77 5.73
CA ILE A 175 -15.47 -4.44 5.96
C ILE A 175 -15.97 -3.79 4.67
N GLY A 176 -15.20 -3.85 3.58
CA GLY A 176 -15.46 -3.15 2.32
C GLY A 176 -16.87 -3.39 1.78
N PRO A 177 -17.32 -4.64 1.60
CA PRO A 177 -18.67 -4.91 1.13
C PRO A 177 -19.78 -4.36 2.04
N TRP A 178 -19.52 -4.24 3.34
CA TRP A 178 -20.48 -3.69 4.30
C TRP A 178 -20.52 -2.16 4.24
N ALA A 179 -19.36 -1.52 4.09
CA ALA A 179 -19.24 -0.08 3.86
C ALA A 179 -20.00 0.35 2.60
N ASP A 180 -19.87 -0.39 1.51
CA ASP A 180 -20.56 -0.06 0.27
C ASP A 180 -22.09 -0.23 0.36
N VAL A 181 -22.57 -1.23 1.10
CA VAL A 181 -24.01 -1.37 1.40
C VAL A 181 -24.51 -0.19 2.24
N ALA A 182 -23.75 0.24 3.25
CA ALA A 182 -24.11 1.38 4.09
C ALA A 182 -24.09 2.70 3.31
N ALA A 183 -23.11 2.90 2.42
CA ALA A 183 -23.04 4.05 1.53
C ALA A 183 -24.20 4.08 0.54
N ALA A 184 -24.55 2.93 -0.06
CA ALA A 184 -25.66 2.82 -0.99
C ALA A 184 -27.01 3.18 -0.34
N ALA A 185 -27.21 2.85 0.94
CA ALA A 185 -28.40 3.25 1.69
C ALA A 185 -28.52 4.76 1.91
N ASN A 186 -27.41 5.50 1.79
CA ASN A 186 -27.27 6.93 2.08
C ASN A 186 -26.92 7.76 0.83
N GLY A 187 -27.28 7.30 -0.37
CA GLY A 187 -27.06 8.06 -1.61
C GLY A 187 -25.62 8.02 -2.11
N GLY A 188 -24.86 6.98 -1.76
CA GLY A 188 -23.49 6.76 -2.20
C GLY A 188 -22.42 7.34 -1.28
N VAL A 189 -22.79 7.82 -0.09
CA VAL A 189 -21.89 8.42 0.88
C VAL A 189 -22.17 7.84 2.27
N LEU A 190 -21.13 7.48 3.02
CA LEU A 190 -21.29 7.00 4.40
C LEU A 190 -21.73 8.13 5.34
N SER A 191 -22.71 7.85 6.21
CA SER A 191 -23.06 8.78 7.29
C SER A 191 -22.00 8.76 8.39
N ALA A 192 -21.96 9.81 9.23
CA ALA A 192 -21.04 9.86 10.37
C ALA A 192 -21.22 8.66 11.34
N SER A 193 -22.46 8.18 11.50
CA SER A 193 -22.75 6.98 12.30
C SER A 193 -22.26 5.69 11.64
N ASP A 194 -22.32 5.59 10.31
CA ASP A 194 -21.79 4.41 9.60
C ASP A 194 -20.27 4.37 9.74
N ILE A 195 -19.60 5.51 9.54
CA ILE A 195 -18.15 5.64 9.74
C ILE A 195 -17.77 5.20 11.14
N THR A 196 -18.44 5.73 12.17
CA THR A 196 -18.17 5.37 13.57
C THR A 196 -18.33 3.87 13.83
N THR A 197 -19.39 3.27 13.26
CA THR A 197 -19.67 1.83 13.42
C THR A 197 -18.62 0.97 12.72
N ILE A 198 -18.29 1.32 11.48
CA ILE A 198 -17.29 0.62 10.68
C ILE A 198 -15.93 0.71 11.36
N THR A 199 -15.50 1.90 11.79
CA THR A 199 -14.25 2.09 12.54
C THR A 199 -14.22 1.23 13.80
N GLY A 200 -15.28 1.23 14.62
CA GLY A 200 -15.31 0.41 15.83
C GLY A 200 -15.20 -1.10 15.57
N ILE A 201 -15.76 -1.59 14.45
CA ILE A 201 -15.61 -2.99 14.04
C ILE A 201 -14.18 -3.24 13.51
N THR A 202 -13.64 -2.34 12.70
CA THR A 202 -12.26 -2.41 12.21
C THR A 202 -11.26 -2.48 13.37
N ASP A 203 -11.36 -1.58 14.35
CA ASP A 203 -10.50 -1.54 15.54
C ASP A 203 -10.57 -2.87 16.31
N PHE A 204 -11.77 -3.41 16.51
CA PHE A 204 -11.94 -4.71 17.17
C PHE A 204 -11.27 -5.85 16.37
N LEU A 205 -11.44 -5.86 15.05
CA LEU A 205 -10.83 -6.86 14.17
C LEU A 205 -9.30 -6.75 14.15
N GLN A 206 -8.75 -5.53 14.18
CA GLN A 206 -7.31 -5.27 14.26
C GLN A 206 -6.70 -5.86 15.53
N VAL A 207 -7.35 -5.70 16.68
CA VAL A 207 -6.92 -6.31 17.95
C VAL A 207 -6.89 -7.84 17.84
N ILE A 208 -7.99 -8.47 17.40
CA ILE A 208 -8.11 -9.94 17.46
C ILE A 208 -7.32 -10.67 16.38
N THR A 209 -7.05 -10.02 15.24
CA THR A 209 -6.20 -10.57 14.17
C THR A 209 -4.71 -10.43 14.48
N GLY A 210 -4.37 -9.62 15.50
CA GLY A 210 -3.01 -9.33 15.89
C GLY A 210 -2.35 -8.23 15.07
N TYR A 211 -3.12 -7.46 14.28
CA TYR A 211 -2.61 -6.33 13.50
C TYR A 211 -1.93 -5.30 14.41
N ASP A 212 -2.61 -4.85 15.46
CA ASP A 212 -2.07 -3.86 16.41
C ASP A 212 -0.79 -4.37 17.10
N LEU A 213 -0.73 -5.68 17.36
CA LEU A 213 0.45 -6.30 17.97
C LEU A 213 1.62 -6.30 17.00
N VAL A 214 1.39 -6.66 15.74
CA VAL A 214 2.45 -6.68 14.71
C VAL A 214 3.00 -5.28 14.49
N ASN A 215 2.16 -4.27 14.29
CA ASN A 215 2.62 -2.88 14.14
C ASN A 215 3.30 -2.35 15.40
N SER A 216 2.83 -2.72 16.60
CA SER A 216 3.52 -2.36 17.84
C SER A 216 4.91 -2.99 17.96
N ILE A 217 5.08 -4.23 17.48
CA ILE A 217 6.38 -4.91 17.46
C ILE A 217 7.29 -4.27 16.42
N ASP A 218 6.76 -4.03 15.22
CA ASP A 218 7.47 -3.38 14.11
C ASP A 218 8.06 -2.04 14.55
N LYS A 219 7.19 -1.18 15.09
CA LYS A 219 7.58 0.11 15.63
C LYS A 219 8.61 -0.01 16.76
N PHE A 220 8.44 -0.96 17.68
CA PHE A 220 9.40 -1.17 18.77
C PHE A 220 10.80 -1.55 18.24
N ILE A 221 10.87 -2.39 17.21
CA ILE A 221 12.13 -2.80 16.58
C ILE A 221 12.76 -1.62 15.84
N LEU A 222 11.99 -0.90 15.03
CA LEU A 222 12.46 0.27 14.27
C LEU A 222 12.96 1.38 15.19
N ASP A 223 12.19 1.73 16.22
CA ASP A 223 12.57 2.75 17.19
C ASP A 223 13.81 2.28 17.99
N GLY A 224 13.85 1.02 18.41
CA GLY A 224 14.98 0.45 19.15
C GLY A 224 16.28 0.46 18.35
N TRP A 225 16.22 0.10 17.07
CA TRP A 225 17.38 0.14 16.16
C TRP A 225 17.84 1.56 15.90
N SER A 226 16.92 2.46 15.58
CA SER A 226 17.26 3.86 15.27
C SER A 226 17.94 4.53 16.47
N ASN A 227 17.41 4.32 17.68
CA ASN A 227 18.03 4.81 18.92
C ASN A 227 19.44 4.23 19.14
N LEU A 228 19.66 2.95 18.82
CA LEU A 228 20.98 2.33 18.94
C LEU A 228 21.96 2.95 17.92
N ALA A 229 21.55 3.10 16.66
CA ALA A 229 22.36 3.70 15.61
C ALA A 229 22.76 5.14 15.98
N ASP A 230 21.82 5.93 16.49
CA ASP A 230 22.07 7.28 17.00
C ASP A 230 23.05 7.27 18.18
N SER A 231 22.88 6.34 19.14
CA SER A 231 23.75 6.26 20.32
C SER A 231 25.21 5.92 19.99
N LEU A 232 25.44 5.28 18.84
CA LEU A 232 26.75 4.90 18.34
C LEU A 232 27.32 5.89 17.32
N ASP A 233 26.60 6.99 17.01
CA ASP A 233 26.94 7.95 15.96
C ASP A 233 27.08 7.28 14.58
N LEU A 234 26.21 6.29 14.33
CA LEU A 234 26.17 5.48 13.11
C LEU A 234 24.87 5.65 12.33
N ALA A 235 24.02 6.62 12.66
CA ALA A 235 22.73 6.84 11.99
C ALA A 235 22.86 6.97 10.46
N ASP A 236 23.91 7.66 9.99
CA ASP A 236 24.21 7.84 8.57
C ASP A 236 24.65 6.54 7.85
N VAL A 237 25.00 5.50 8.62
CA VAL A 237 25.52 4.21 8.12
C VAL A 237 24.55 3.05 8.39
N LEU A 238 23.84 3.09 9.51
CA LEU A 238 22.92 2.08 10.04
C LEU A 238 21.51 2.66 10.15
N GLY A 239 20.99 3.18 9.05
CA GLY A 239 19.62 3.69 8.98
C GLY A 239 18.55 2.62 9.29
N PRO A 240 17.29 3.03 9.51
CA PRO A 240 16.18 2.11 9.84
C PRO A 240 15.98 1.01 8.79
N ASP A 241 16.32 1.29 7.53
CA ASP A 241 16.30 0.32 6.43
C ASP A 241 17.19 -0.90 6.71
N ALA A 242 18.24 -0.79 7.53
CA ALA A 242 19.21 -1.86 7.75
C ALA A 242 18.66 -3.09 8.48
N VAL A 243 17.56 -2.96 9.24
CA VAL A 243 17.01 -4.06 10.04
C VAL A 243 15.88 -4.78 9.36
N LEU A 244 15.03 -4.05 8.63
CA LEU A 244 13.77 -4.59 8.13
C LEU A 244 13.59 -4.48 6.61
N SER A 245 14.41 -3.71 5.88
CA SER A 245 14.31 -3.69 4.41
C SER A 245 14.99 -4.88 3.72
N GLY A 246 15.46 -5.89 4.46
CA GLY A 246 16.24 -7.00 3.90
C GLY A 246 17.60 -6.56 3.31
N VAL A 247 18.11 -5.38 3.68
CA VAL A 247 19.46 -4.92 3.33
C VAL A 247 20.48 -5.60 4.23
N GLY A 248 21.43 -6.32 3.63
CA GLY A 248 22.70 -6.59 4.30
C GLY A 248 23.41 -5.26 4.61
N ILE A 249 23.62 -5.00 5.90
CA ILE A 249 24.32 -3.82 6.43
C ILE A 249 25.56 -3.52 5.59
N PRO A 250 25.73 -2.30 5.02
CA PRO A 250 26.96 -1.94 4.32
C PRO A 250 28.09 -1.77 5.34
N GLY A 251 29.04 -2.72 5.37
CA GLY A 251 30.20 -2.66 6.26
C GLY A 251 30.88 -4.02 6.46
N ASP A 252 31.89 -4.28 5.62
CA ASP A 252 32.96 -5.27 5.69
C ASP A 252 32.83 -6.48 6.65
N GLY A 253 32.74 -7.68 6.02
CA GLY A 253 33.38 -8.93 6.44
C GLY A 253 32.92 -9.63 7.73
N LEU A 254 32.67 -8.88 8.80
CA LEU A 254 32.32 -9.40 10.11
C LEU A 254 30.80 -9.68 10.25
N LEU A 255 29.98 -8.97 9.46
CA LEU A 255 28.51 -9.11 9.47
C LEU A 255 27.98 -10.16 8.49
N ALA A 256 28.82 -10.69 7.59
CA ALA A 256 28.48 -11.84 6.74
C ALA A 256 28.14 -13.10 7.56
N LEU A 257 28.64 -13.19 8.80
CA LEU A 257 28.31 -14.29 9.72
C LEU A 257 26.88 -14.17 10.31
N VAL A 258 26.39 -12.93 10.47
CA VAL A 258 25.01 -12.66 10.95
C VAL A 258 24.03 -12.74 9.78
N GLY A 259 24.40 -12.23 8.60
CA GLY A 259 23.64 -12.38 7.36
C GLY A 259 23.42 -13.85 6.97
N LEU A 260 24.45 -14.71 7.09
CA LEU A 260 24.31 -16.16 6.90
C LEU A 260 23.31 -16.81 7.86
N GLY A 261 23.16 -16.28 9.08
CA GLY A 261 22.17 -16.76 10.04
C GLY A 261 20.74 -16.46 9.62
N PHE A 262 20.50 -15.27 9.05
CA PHE A 262 19.19 -14.86 8.54
C PHE A 262 18.89 -15.47 7.16
N ASP A 263 19.89 -15.66 6.29
CA ASP A 263 19.74 -16.34 4.99
C ASP A 263 19.38 -17.82 5.14
N ILE A 264 19.87 -18.51 6.19
CA ILE A 264 19.44 -19.87 6.52
C ILE A 264 17.96 -19.91 6.93
N PHE A 265 17.46 -18.87 7.62
CA PHE A 265 16.04 -18.75 7.96
C PHE A 265 15.17 -18.50 6.71
N ASN A 266 15.63 -17.66 5.78
CA ASN A 266 14.92 -17.40 4.51
C ASN A 266 15.00 -18.56 3.51
N PHE A 267 16.07 -19.37 3.53
CA PHE A 267 16.21 -20.55 2.65
C PHE A 267 15.29 -21.73 3.07
N PHE A 268 14.91 -21.81 4.35
CA PHE A 268 14.04 -22.88 4.87
C PHE A 268 12.58 -22.49 5.11
N GLY A 269 12.15 -21.29 4.69
CA GLY A 269 10.75 -20.97 4.52
C GLY A 269 10.31 -19.70 5.26
N ALA A 270 10.05 -18.67 4.45
CA ALA A 270 8.79 -17.94 4.44
C ALA A 270 8.30 -17.89 2.99
#